data_AF-A0A377WE11-F1
#
_entry.id   AF-A0A377WE11-F1
#
_cell.length_a   1.000
_cell.length_b   1.000
_cell.length_c   1.000
_cell.angle_alpha   90.00
_cell.angle_beta   90.00
_cell.angle_gamma   90.00
#
_symmetry.space_group_name_H-M   'P 1'
#
loop_
_entity.id
_entity.type
_entity.pdbx_description
1 polymer ?
#
loop_
_entity_poly.entity_id
_entity_poly.type
_entity_poly.pdbx_seq_one_letter_code
_entity_poly.pdbx_strand_id
1 'polypeptide(L)'
;MLKAWHLPVAPFIKVQQDRLFITLWLSGESLPQRITLRAEEDNEELSLPMQRLRQAPQPGVVAWRGEISLASGQPRRRYSFKLLWADHQRWFTPQGFTRFPPARLEQFAIDLPDAGPQWVADQVFYQFSPIALPAAPRVTPTRMRSITITRRDGRLCARRGTTRLPARRAGRRSTAGISTASAKNFPT
;
A
#
# COMPACT_ATOMS: atom_id res chain seq x y z
N MET A 1 27.85 -21.84 2.68
CA MET A 1 26.38 -21.99 2.71
C MET A 1 25.76 -20.94 1.80
N LEU A 2 24.79 -21.31 0.95
CA LEU A 2 24.12 -20.38 0.04
C LEU A 2 23.14 -19.48 0.80
N LYS A 3 23.21 -18.17 0.56
CA LYS A 3 22.27 -17.16 1.07
C LYS A 3 21.53 -16.53 -0.10
N ALA A 4 20.26 -16.22 0.10
CA ALA A 4 19.42 -15.52 -0.86
C ALA A 4 18.67 -14.38 -0.19
N TRP A 5 18.52 -13.27 -0.91
CA TRP A 5 17.70 -12.15 -0.49
C TRP A 5 16.77 -11.74 -1.62
N HIS A 6 15.48 -11.68 -1.30
CA HIS A 6 14.45 -11.11 -2.13
C HIS A 6 13.26 -10.75 -1.25
N LEU A 7 12.65 -9.60 -1.52
CA LEU A 7 11.38 -9.18 -0.96
C LEU A 7 10.55 -8.58 -2.09
N PRO A 8 9.21 -8.66 -2.05
CA PRO A 8 8.34 -8.12 -3.08
C PRO A 8 8.22 -6.58 -3.00
N VAL A 9 9.33 -5.89 -2.75
CA VAL A 9 9.46 -4.43 -2.60
C VAL A 9 10.77 -3.94 -3.22
N ALA A 10 10.94 -2.61 -3.33
CA ALA A 10 12.22 -2.02 -3.71
C ALA A 10 13.35 -2.42 -2.73
N PRO A 11 14.60 -2.59 -3.18
CA PRO A 11 15.10 -2.42 -4.56
C PRO A 11 14.96 -3.67 -5.44
N PHE A 12 14.38 -4.76 -4.93
CA PHE A 12 14.29 -6.03 -5.65
C PHE A 12 13.23 -6.01 -6.74
N ILE A 13 12.18 -5.22 -6.53
CA ILE A 13 11.11 -4.98 -7.48
C ILE A 13 11.28 -3.60 -8.11
N LYS A 14 11.19 -3.56 -9.43
CA LYS A 14 11.10 -2.31 -10.19
C LYS A 14 10.04 -2.46 -11.28
N VAL A 15 9.04 -1.59 -11.24
CA VAL A 15 8.05 -1.47 -12.32
C VAL A 15 8.55 -0.38 -13.27
N GLN A 16 8.61 -0.68 -14.56
CA GLN A 16 8.83 0.33 -15.60
C GLN A 16 7.90 0.04 -16.77
N GLN A 17 7.07 1.02 -17.13
CA GLN A 17 6.03 0.85 -18.16
C GLN A 17 5.17 -0.38 -17.83
N ASP A 18 5.04 -1.32 -18.78
CA ASP A 18 4.28 -2.57 -18.61
C ASP A 18 5.19 -3.76 -18.27
N ARG A 19 6.33 -3.52 -17.62
CA ARG A 19 7.29 -4.57 -17.24
C ARG A 19 7.60 -4.52 -15.76
N LEU A 20 7.53 -5.69 -15.13
CA LEU A 20 7.91 -5.94 -13.76
C LEU A 20 9.28 -6.62 -13.74
N PHE A 21 10.29 -5.88 -13.28
CA PHE A 21 11.62 -6.43 -13.05
C PHE A 21 11.74 -6.97 -11.64
N ILE A 22 12.07 -8.25 -11.53
CA ILE A 22 12.27 -8.97 -10.27
C ILE A 22 13.73 -9.34 -10.17
N THR A 23 14.37 -8.94 -9.07
CA THR A 23 15.78 -9.18 -8.81
C THR A 23 15.96 -10.07 -7.60
N LEU A 24 16.77 -11.13 -7.72
CA LEU A 24 17.19 -12.03 -6.66
C LEU A 24 18.67 -11.81 -6.37
N TRP A 25 19.04 -11.64 -5.10
CA TRP A 25 20.44 -11.54 -4.69
C TRP A 25 20.89 -12.85 -4.05
N LEU A 26 22.08 -13.31 -4.42
CA LEU A 26 22.69 -14.54 -3.91
C LEU A 26 24.11 -14.28 -3.42
N SER A 27 24.52 -14.99 -2.38
CA SER A 27 25.91 -15.01 -1.90
C SER A 27 26.27 -16.38 -1.36
N GLY A 28 27.52 -16.79 -1.53
CA GLY A 28 28.07 -18.05 -1.04
C GLY A 28 28.89 -18.80 -2.09
N GLU A 29 29.53 -19.88 -1.65
CA GLU A 29 30.51 -20.65 -2.44
C GLU A 29 29.93 -21.36 -3.67
N SER A 30 28.70 -21.89 -3.56
CA SER A 30 28.10 -22.75 -4.59
C SER A 30 26.91 -22.06 -5.27
N LEU A 31 27.18 -21.10 -6.14
CA LEU A 31 26.14 -20.39 -6.89
C LEU A 31 25.48 -21.30 -7.94
N PRO A 32 24.18 -21.12 -8.23
CA PRO A 32 23.50 -21.86 -9.29
C PRO A 32 24.04 -21.49 -10.67
N GLN A 33 23.98 -22.43 -11.61
CA GLN A 33 24.38 -22.19 -13.00
C GLN A 33 23.32 -21.37 -13.75
N ARG A 34 22.05 -21.61 -13.44
CA ARG A 34 20.91 -20.90 -14.02
C ARG A 34 19.83 -20.71 -12.97
N ILE A 35 19.08 -19.63 -13.12
CA ILE A 35 17.90 -19.35 -12.29
C ILE A 35 16.74 -19.09 -13.24
N THR A 36 15.61 -19.74 -12.99
CA THR A 36 14.36 -19.48 -13.68
C THR A 36 13.35 -18.94 -12.69
N LEU A 37 12.66 -17.87 -13.09
CA LEU A 37 11.54 -17.29 -12.39
C LEU A 37 10.28 -18.06 -12.82
N ARG A 38 9.70 -18.82 -11.90
CA ARG A 38 8.39 -19.43 -12.08
C ARG A 38 7.35 -18.37 -11.76
N ALA A 39 6.56 -17.98 -12.75
CA ALA A 39 5.45 -17.03 -12.60
C ALA A 39 4.13 -17.71 -12.97
N GLU A 40 3.02 -17.12 -12.54
CA GLU A 40 1.68 -17.58 -12.90
C GLU A 40 0.98 -16.49 -13.73
N GLU A 41 0.51 -16.86 -14.92
CA GLU A 41 -0.33 -16.02 -15.78
C GLU A 41 -1.57 -16.81 -16.18
N ASP A 42 -2.76 -16.28 -15.89
CA ASP A 42 -4.04 -16.94 -16.17
C ASP A 42 -4.16 -18.41 -15.70
N ASN A 43 -3.61 -18.71 -14.51
CA ASN A 43 -3.49 -20.07 -13.94
C ASN A 43 -2.52 -21.02 -14.68
N GLU A 44 -1.81 -20.55 -15.70
CA GLU A 44 -0.72 -21.29 -16.34
C GLU A 44 0.64 -20.95 -15.71
N GLU A 45 1.49 -21.97 -15.61
CA GLU A 45 2.85 -21.81 -15.11
C GLU A 45 3.79 -21.34 -16.21
N LEU A 46 4.39 -20.17 -16.03
CA LEU A 46 5.43 -19.62 -16.90
C LEU A 46 6.81 -19.81 -16.26
N SER A 47 7.75 -20.34 -17.04
CA SER A 47 9.16 -20.47 -16.65
C SER A 47 10.01 -19.46 -17.41
N LEU A 48 10.33 -18.35 -16.74
CA LEU A 48 11.02 -17.21 -17.33
C LEU A 48 12.52 -17.26 -16.96
N PRO A 49 13.45 -17.22 -17.92
CA PRO A 49 14.87 -17.25 -17.60
C PRO A 49 15.30 -15.95 -16.91
N MET A 50 16.13 -16.05 -15.87
CA MET A 50 16.75 -14.88 -15.25
C MET A 50 18.16 -14.66 -15.78
N GLN A 51 18.53 -13.40 -15.95
CA GLN A 51 19.86 -12.98 -16.39
C GLN A 51 20.70 -12.52 -15.20
N ARG A 52 21.94 -13.01 -15.12
CA ARG A 52 22.90 -12.53 -14.11
C ARG A 52 23.32 -11.09 -14.46
N LEU A 53 23.18 -10.18 -13.50
CA LEU A 53 23.64 -8.81 -13.66
C LEU A 53 25.17 -8.75 -13.59
N ARG A 54 25.77 -7.92 -14.46
CA ARG A 54 27.22 -7.71 -14.50
C ARG A 54 27.72 -6.95 -13.27
N GLN A 55 26.94 -5.97 -12.81
CA GLN A 55 27.27 -5.16 -11.65
C GLN A 55 26.71 -5.83 -10.38
N ALA A 56 27.60 -6.13 -9.44
CA ALA A 56 27.22 -6.60 -8.13
C ALA A 56 26.59 -5.46 -7.32
N PRO A 57 25.44 -5.68 -6.63
CA PRO A 57 24.84 -4.67 -5.76
C PRO A 57 25.69 -4.41 -4.51
N GLN A 58 26.41 -5.44 -4.03
CA GLN A 58 27.36 -5.36 -2.93
C GLN A 58 28.54 -6.31 -3.19
N PRO A 59 29.73 -6.06 -2.61
CA PRO A 59 30.86 -6.98 -2.69
C PRO A 59 30.48 -8.39 -2.22
N GLY A 60 30.76 -9.41 -3.03
CA GLY A 60 30.42 -10.80 -2.70
C GLY A 60 28.95 -11.18 -2.90
N VAL A 61 28.13 -10.31 -3.49
CA VAL A 61 26.72 -10.57 -3.84
C VAL A 61 26.54 -10.59 -5.34
N VAL A 62 25.87 -11.62 -5.84
CA VAL A 62 25.49 -11.76 -7.25
C VAL A 62 24.00 -11.49 -7.39
N ALA A 63 23.62 -10.62 -8.31
CA ALA A 63 22.22 -10.35 -8.61
C ALA A 63 21.79 -11.04 -9.91
N TRP A 64 20.58 -11.60 -9.90
CA TRP A 64 19.89 -12.17 -11.05
C TRP A 64 18.60 -11.41 -11.26
N ARG A 65 18.27 -11.07 -12.50
CA ARG A 65 17.06 -10.32 -12.85
C ARG A 65 16.20 -11.11 -13.83
N GLY A 66 14.91 -11.23 -13.51
CA GLY A 66 13.87 -11.70 -14.40
C GLY A 66 12.88 -10.58 -14.71
N GLU A 67 12.08 -10.80 -15.73
CA GLU A 67 11.07 -9.85 -16.19
C GLU A 67 9.72 -10.58 -16.32
N ILE A 68 8.66 -9.97 -15.82
CA ILE A 68 7.27 -10.39 -16.03
C ILE A 68 6.55 -9.26 -16.77
N SER A 69 5.79 -9.60 -17.81
CA SER A 69 4.92 -8.65 -18.51
C SER A 69 3.73 -8.27 -17.62
N LEU A 70 3.42 -6.98 -17.53
CA LEU A 70 2.23 -6.46 -16.87
C LEU A 70 1.07 -6.20 -17.86
N ALA A 71 1.31 -6.33 -19.17
CA ALA A 71 0.33 -6.06 -20.20
C ALA A 71 -0.88 -7.02 -20.18
N SER A 72 -0.69 -8.24 -19.68
CA SER A 72 -1.69 -9.31 -19.64
C SER A 72 -1.61 -10.06 -18.31
N GLY A 73 -2.66 -10.81 -17.96
CA GLY A 73 -2.73 -11.64 -16.76
C GLY A 73 -3.41 -10.98 -15.55
N GLN A 74 -3.38 -11.69 -14.42
CA GLN A 74 -4.10 -11.31 -13.21
C GLN A 74 -3.38 -10.17 -12.46
N PRO A 75 -4.09 -9.21 -11.83
CA PRO A 75 -3.45 -8.14 -11.06
C PRO A 75 -2.51 -8.65 -9.96
N ARG A 76 -2.87 -9.77 -9.32
CA ARG A 76 -2.00 -10.45 -8.37
C ARG A 76 -1.00 -11.35 -9.11
N ARG A 77 0.25 -10.90 -9.18
CA ARG A 77 1.36 -11.66 -9.78
C ARG A 77 1.99 -12.56 -8.73
N ARG A 78 1.94 -13.87 -8.98
CA ARG A 78 2.60 -14.88 -8.14
C ARG A 78 3.87 -15.37 -8.79
N TYR A 79 4.93 -15.51 -8.01
CA TYR A 79 6.19 -16.02 -8.52
C TYR A 79 7.05 -16.69 -7.45
N SER A 80 7.99 -17.52 -7.91
CA SER A 80 9.02 -18.16 -7.09
C SER A 80 10.29 -18.34 -7.92
N PHE A 81 11.43 -18.54 -7.25
CA PHE A 81 12.69 -18.73 -7.93
C PHE A 81 13.07 -20.21 -7.92
N LYS A 82 13.38 -20.75 -9.09
CA LYS A 82 13.95 -22.08 -9.25
C LYS A 82 15.42 -21.94 -9.59
N LEU A 83 16.27 -22.36 -8.65
CA LEU A 83 17.72 -22.36 -8.77
C LEU A 83 18.17 -23.74 -9.23
N LEU A 84 18.99 -23.79 -10.28
CA LEU A 84 19.42 -25.02 -10.92
C LEU A 84 20.96 -25.11 -10.91
N TRP A 85 21.45 -26.22 -10.37
CA TRP A 85 22.84 -26.67 -10.45
C TRP A 85 22.95 -27.82 -11.47
N ALA A 86 24.15 -28.37 -11.63
CA ALA A 86 24.37 -29.52 -12.52
C ALA A 86 23.70 -30.80 -12.01
N ASP A 87 23.67 -30.97 -10.68
CA ASP A 87 23.28 -32.19 -9.97
C ASP A 87 21.93 -32.07 -9.25
N HIS A 88 21.50 -30.85 -8.91
CA HIS A 88 20.29 -30.63 -8.13
C HIS A 88 19.58 -29.31 -8.44
N GLN A 89 18.36 -29.18 -7.90
CA GLN A 89 17.58 -27.95 -7.94
C GLN A 89 17.11 -27.57 -6.54
N ARG A 90 16.87 -26.28 -6.34
CA ARG A 90 16.19 -25.75 -5.14
C ARG A 90 15.25 -24.63 -5.54
N TRP A 91 14.25 -24.43 -4.71
CA TRP A 91 13.31 -23.33 -4.81
C TRP A 91 13.57 -22.33 -3.71
N PHE A 92 13.35 -21.06 -4.02
CA PHE A 92 13.40 -19.98 -3.04
C PHE A 92 12.05 -19.26 -2.99
N THR A 93 11.52 -19.17 -1.78
CA THR A 93 10.20 -18.62 -1.44
C THR A 93 10.30 -17.68 -0.23
N PRO A 94 9.23 -17.00 0.19
CA PRO A 94 9.23 -16.23 1.43
C PRO A 94 9.59 -17.06 2.69
N GLN A 95 9.32 -18.38 2.67
CA GLN A 95 9.67 -19.30 3.76
C GLN A 95 11.13 -19.76 3.71
N GLY A 96 11.87 -19.39 2.66
CA GLY A 96 13.27 -19.73 2.46
C GLY A 96 13.50 -20.76 1.37
N PHE A 97 14.52 -21.60 1.56
CA PHE A 97 14.90 -22.61 0.56
C PHE A 97 14.15 -23.92 0.77
N THR A 98 13.60 -24.48 -0.30
CA THR A 98 12.99 -25.81 -0.32
C THR A 98 13.47 -26.64 -1.50
N ARG A 99 13.43 -27.97 -1.38
CA ARG A 99 13.79 -28.90 -2.47
C ARG A 99 12.60 -29.18 -3.40
N PHE A 100 11.39 -29.04 -2.86
CA PHE A 100 10.15 -29.35 -3.56
C PHE A 100 9.55 -28.10 -4.20
N PRO A 101 8.81 -28.23 -5.31
CA PRO A 101 8.12 -27.10 -5.89
C PRO A 101 7.12 -26.51 -4.88
N PRO A 102 7.13 -25.18 -4.66
CA PRO A 102 6.28 -24.57 -3.65
C PRO A 102 4.81 -24.57 -4.06
N ALA A 103 3.94 -24.70 -3.06
CA ALA A 103 2.51 -24.55 -3.25
C ALA A 103 2.17 -23.09 -3.63
N ARG A 104 1.00 -22.87 -4.24
CA ARG A 104 0.59 -21.54 -4.75
C ARG A 104 0.63 -20.44 -3.69
N LEU A 105 0.26 -20.75 -2.45
CA LEU A 105 0.23 -19.80 -1.33
C LEU A 105 1.60 -19.55 -0.71
N GLU A 106 2.58 -20.41 -0.99
CA GLU A 106 3.96 -20.26 -0.54
C GLU A 106 4.79 -19.40 -1.52
N GLN A 107 4.19 -18.93 -2.61
CA GLN A 107 4.88 -18.10 -3.59
C GLN A 107 4.91 -16.63 -3.13
N PHE A 108 5.87 -15.87 -3.65
CA PHE A 108 5.81 -14.42 -3.56
C PHE A 108 4.58 -13.91 -4.28
N ALA A 109 4.03 -12.80 -3.78
CA ALA A 109 2.85 -12.17 -4.35
C ALA A 109 3.10 -10.68 -4.42
N ILE A 110 2.70 -10.07 -5.53
CA ILE A 110 2.64 -8.62 -5.68
C ILE A 110 1.39 -8.26 -6.45
N ASP A 111 0.69 -7.23 -6.00
CA ASP A 111 -0.52 -6.73 -6.64
C ASP A 111 -0.14 -5.52 -7.50
N LEU A 112 -0.29 -5.64 -8.83
CA LEU A 112 0.01 -4.59 -9.79
C LEU A 112 -1.06 -4.51 -10.91
N PRO A 113 -1.54 -3.31 -11.26
CA PRO A 113 -1.22 -2.03 -10.65
C PRO A 113 -1.71 -1.95 -9.19
N ASP A 114 -0.93 -1.29 -8.34
CA ASP A 114 -1.37 -1.03 -6.96
C ASP A 114 -2.54 -0.04 -7.04
N ALA A 115 -3.73 -0.50 -6.68
CA ALA A 115 -4.94 0.30 -6.67
C ALA A 115 -5.00 1.25 -5.45
N GLY A 116 -4.03 1.19 -4.55
CA GLY A 116 -3.90 2.07 -3.41
C GLY A 116 -3.76 3.54 -3.83
N PRO A 117 -4.43 4.49 -3.16
CA PRO A 117 -4.16 5.89 -3.42
C PRO A 117 -2.71 6.22 -3.06
N GLN A 118 -1.93 6.72 -4.02
CA GLN A 118 -0.50 6.98 -3.85
C GLN A 118 -0.17 7.83 -2.60
N TRP A 119 -1.08 8.75 -2.25
CA TRP A 119 -0.92 9.62 -1.08
C TRP A 119 -0.89 8.86 0.24
N VAL A 120 -1.43 7.64 0.34
CA VAL A 120 -1.44 6.83 1.57
C VAL A 120 -0.04 6.41 1.97
N ALA A 121 0.85 6.16 1.01
CA ALA A 121 2.18 5.61 1.27
C ALA A 121 3.06 6.51 2.15
N ASP A 122 2.85 7.84 2.07
CA ASP A 122 3.63 8.84 2.81
C ASP A 122 2.95 9.32 4.10
N GLN A 123 1.79 8.77 4.48
CA GLN A 123 1.04 9.22 5.65
C GLN A 123 1.26 8.33 6.87
N VAL A 124 1.30 8.98 8.04
CA VAL A 124 1.26 8.30 9.34
C VAL A 124 -0.18 8.32 9.84
N PHE A 125 -0.80 7.14 9.95
CA PHE A 125 -2.18 7.03 10.44
C PHE A 125 -2.21 6.89 11.96
N TYR A 126 -2.96 7.79 12.61
CA TYR A 126 -3.35 7.63 14.01
C TYR A 126 -4.74 7.02 14.07
N GLN A 127 -4.85 5.81 14.60
CA GLN A 127 -6.14 5.19 14.87
C GLN A 127 -6.62 5.64 16.26
N PHE A 128 -7.72 6.38 16.29
CA PHE A 128 -8.41 6.71 17.54
C PHE A 128 -9.70 5.90 17.66
N SER A 129 -9.95 5.39 18.85
CA SER A 129 -11.24 4.80 19.20
C SER A 129 -12.22 5.92 19.58
N PRO A 130 -13.45 5.97 19.02
CA PRO A 130 -14.42 7.03 19.32
C PRO A 130 -14.77 7.16 20.81
N ILE A 131 -14.65 6.09 21.59
CA ILE A 131 -14.92 6.10 23.04
C ILE A 131 -13.80 6.76 23.85
N ALA A 132 -12.58 6.84 23.31
CA ALA A 132 -11.42 7.44 23.96
C ALA A 132 -11.22 8.91 23.58
N LEU A 133 -12.00 9.43 22.62
CA LEU A 133 -11.99 10.85 22.32
C LEU A 133 -12.64 11.62 23.48
N PRO A 134 -12.00 12.69 23.98
CA PRO A 134 -12.65 13.56 24.95
C PRO A 134 -13.95 14.08 24.35
N ALA A 135 -15.03 14.00 25.14
CA ALA A 135 -16.32 14.51 24.71
C ALA A 135 -16.15 15.97 24.27
N ALA A 136 -16.66 16.30 23.09
CA ALA A 136 -16.69 17.68 22.63
C ALA A 136 -17.26 18.56 23.76
N PRO A 137 -16.66 19.71 24.07
CA PRO A 137 -17.16 20.58 25.12
C PRO A 137 -18.65 20.83 24.86
N ARG A 138 -19.48 20.61 25.88
CA ARG A 138 -20.89 21.00 25.80
C ARG A 138 -20.90 22.49 25.53
N VAL A 139 -21.19 22.87 24.29
CA VAL A 139 -21.59 24.22 23.98
C VAL A 139 -22.95 24.38 24.63
N THR A 140 -22.97 24.92 25.85
CA THR A 140 -24.18 25.51 26.40
C THR A 140 -24.63 26.52 25.35
N PRO A 141 -25.88 26.47 24.86
CA PRO A 141 -26.39 27.51 23.98
C PRO A 141 -26.50 28.79 24.81
N THR A 142 -25.38 29.49 24.95
CA THR A 142 -25.38 30.84 25.50
C THR A 142 -26.11 31.66 24.47
N ARG A 143 -27.30 32.17 24.86
CA ARG A 143 -28.22 33.01 24.08
C ARG A 143 -27.64 33.44 22.73
N MET A 144 -28.10 32.84 21.65
CA MET A 144 -27.81 33.37 20.32
C MET A 144 -28.46 34.76 20.25
N ARG A 145 -27.65 35.81 20.30
CA ARG A 145 -28.12 37.17 20.08
C ARG A 145 -28.40 37.28 18.59
N SER A 146 -29.66 37.21 18.19
CA SER A 146 -30.04 37.49 16.82
C SER A 146 -30.22 39.00 16.65
N ILE A 147 -29.55 39.55 15.65
CA ILE A 147 -29.84 40.88 15.14
C ILE A 147 -30.66 40.67 13.89
N THR A 148 -31.95 40.99 13.96
CA THR A 148 -32.81 40.98 12.77
C THR A 148 -32.77 42.38 12.19
N ILE A 149 -32.24 42.50 10.97
CA ILE A 149 -32.23 43.75 10.23
C ILE A 149 -33.43 43.73 9.30
N THR A 150 -34.36 44.66 9.50
CA THR A 150 -35.52 44.83 8.61
C THR A 150 -35.46 46.21 7.97
N ARG A 151 -35.87 46.31 6.71
CA ARG A 151 -35.98 47.57 6.01
C ARG A 151 -37.42 48.04 6.09
N ARG A 152 -37.66 49.22 6.68
CA ARG A 152 -38.98 49.85 6.75
C ARG A 152 -38.82 51.30 6.28
N ASP A 153 -39.65 51.69 5.32
CA ASP A 153 -39.68 53.05 4.75
C ASP A 153 -38.30 53.56 4.32
N GLY A 154 -37.58 52.73 3.55
CA GLY A 154 -36.29 53.09 2.94
C GLY A 154 -35.07 53.05 3.87
N ARG A 155 -35.24 52.99 5.19
CA ARG A 155 -34.15 52.92 6.18
C ARG A 155 -33.98 51.50 6.74
N LEU A 156 -32.73 51.08 6.97
CA LEU A 156 -32.43 49.83 7.67
C LEU A 156 -32.56 50.03 9.18
N CYS A 157 -33.37 49.19 9.82
CA CYS A 157 -33.54 49.15 11.27
C CYS A 157 -33.07 47.79 11.79
N ALA A 158 -32.13 47.80 12.74
CA ALA A 158 -31.64 46.60 13.40
C ALA A 158 -32.34 46.42 14.75
N ARG A 159 -33.04 45.30 14.94
CA ARG A 159 -33.69 44.96 16.22
C ARG A 159 -32.97 43.78 16.86
N ARG A 160 -32.54 43.95 18.12
CA ARG A 160 -31.93 42.88 18.93
C ARG A 160 -33.02 42.04 19.58
N GLY A 161 -33.03 40.75 19.29
CA GLY A 161 -33.91 39.77 19.94
C GLY A 161 -33.10 38.73 20.72
N THR A 162 -33.70 38.16 21.76
CA THR A 162 -33.18 36.96 22.43
C THR A 162 -34.20 35.84 22.31
N THR A 163 -33.93 34.87 21.43
CA THR A 163 -34.77 33.67 21.30
C THR A 163 -34.16 32.54 22.12
N ARG A 164 -34.93 31.94 23.04
CA ARG A 164 -34.52 30.67 23.68
C ARG A 164 -34.73 29.55 22.67
N LEU A 165 -33.65 28.84 22.32
CA LEU A 165 -33.75 27.61 21.53
C LEU A 165 -34.35 26.50 22.41
N PRO A 166 -35.33 25.70 21.91
CA PRO A 166 -35.83 24.56 22.65
C PRO A 166 -34.72 23.51 22.80
N ALA A 167 -34.66 22.88 23.98
CA ALA A 167 -33.68 21.85 24.30
C ALA A 167 -33.83 20.67 23.33
N ARG A 168 -32.77 20.37 22.58
CA ARG A 168 -32.75 19.24 21.64
C ARG A 168 -32.70 17.94 22.46
N ARG A 169 -33.76 17.14 22.39
CA ARG A 169 -33.88 15.82 23.06
C ARG A 169 -32.81 14.88 22.49
N ALA A 170 -32.05 14.24 23.37
CA ALA A 170 -31.01 13.29 23.01
C ALA A 170 -31.61 12.09 22.26
N GLY A 171 -31.15 11.84 21.03
CA GLY A 171 -31.62 10.72 20.24
C GLY A 171 -31.06 10.69 18.84
N ARG A 172 -29.83 10.19 18.68
CA ARG A 172 -29.41 9.29 17.59
C ARG A 172 -27.94 8.94 17.77
N ARG A 173 -27.65 7.63 17.80
CA ARG A 173 -26.29 7.08 17.77
C ARG A 173 -25.61 7.58 16.49
N SER A 174 -24.45 8.21 16.63
CA SER A 174 -23.60 8.59 15.50
C SER A 174 -23.05 7.30 14.89
N THR A 175 -23.45 7.01 13.66
CA THR A 175 -22.77 6.04 12.80
C THR A 175 -21.35 6.54 12.52
N ALA A 176 -20.39 5.61 12.49
CA ALA A 176 -18.98 5.89 12.27
C ALA A 176 -18.78 6.68 10.96
N GLY A 177 -18.26 7.89 11.07
CA GLY A 177 -17.76 8.66 9.94
C GLY A 177 -16.23 8.63 9.95
N ILE A 178 -15.63 8.15 8.87
CA ILE A 178 -14.20 8.34 8.61
C ILE A 178 -14.03 9.81 8.26
N SER A 179 -13.37 10.58 9.13
CA SER A 179 -13.00 11.97 8.83
C SER A 179 -11.59 11.97 8.25
N THR A 180 -11.48 12.19 6.96
CA THR A 180 -10.22 12.51 6.28
C THR A 180 -10.02 14.03 6.30
N ALA A 181 -9.10 14.51 7.13
CA ALA A 181 -8.62 15.88 7.03
C ALA A 181 -7.56 15.95 5.92
N SER A 182 -7.97 16.35 4.72
CA SER A 182 -7.05 16.72 3.64
C SER A 182 -6.64 18.18 3.84
N ALA A 183 -5.38 18.41 4.23
CA ALA A 183 -4.79 19.74 4.22
C ALA A 183 -4.55 20.17 2.77
N LYS A 184 -5.57 20.73 2.12
CA LYS A 184 -5.42 21.44 0.85
C LYS A 184 -5.04 22.89 1.11
N ASN A 185 -3.88 23.25 0.57
CA ASN A 185 -3.47 24.59 0.13
C ASN A 185 -3.23 25.67 1.20
N PHE A 186 -1.95 25.94 1.46
CA PHE A 186 -1.50 27.29 1.78
C PHE A 186 -0.79 27.86 0.54
N PRO A 187 -1.25 28.99 -0.04
CA PRO A 187 -0.47 29.71 -1.04
C PRO A 187 0.51 30.64 -0.35
N THR A 188 1.74 30.70 -0.85
CA THR A 188 2.50 31.95 -1.01
C THR A 188 3.37 31.84 -2.25
#